data_AF-A0AAE1QPS2-F1
#
_entry.id   AF-A0AAE1QPS2-F1
#
_cell.length_a   1.000
_cell.length_b   1.000
_cell.length_c   1.000
_cell.angle_alpha   90.00
_cell.angle_beta   90.00
_cell.angle_gamma   90.00
#
_symmetry.space_group_name_H-M   'P 1'
#
loop_
_entity.id
_entity.type
_entity.pdbx_description
1 polymer ?
#
loop_
_entity_poly.entity_id
_entity_poly.type
_entity_poly.pdbx_seq_one_letter_code
_entity_poly.pdbx_strand_id
1 'polypeptide(L)'
;MGRNKLTNEEKTRALTLLKEGASVICVAAEVNVKRTAIYNLKKAAAPLPPGTVPPRKPGSGAPRKTSPRTDNIMRREVLNDPAITASELKKKTSSFVRKRLCSHHSTSPANSPKITKPPRRQEAFTDRSYEEETAFVLQEIPALNTRAVEEGDVQ
;
A
#
# COMPACT_ATOMS: atom_id res chain seq x y z
N MET A 1 -11.08 17.85 9.61
CA MET A 1 -10.55 16.50 9.91
C MET A 1 -11.16 15.51 8.92
N GLY A 2 -10.40 15.02 7.94
CA GLY A 2 -10.94 14.12 6.89
C GLY A 2 -11.20 12.71 7.41
N ARG A 3 -12.21 12.03 6.83
CA ARG A 3 -12.55 10.63 7.16
C ARG A 3 -11.46 9.68 6.65
N ASN A 4 -11.18 8.62 7.41
CA ASN A 4 -10.08 7.68 7.12
C ASN A 4 -10.52 6.41 6.38
N LYS A 5 -11.83 6.13 6.27
CA LYS A 5 -12.36 4.89 5.69
C LYS A 5 -13.40 5.22 4.63
N LEU A 6 -13.17 4.72 3.42
CA LEU A 6 -14.14 4.75 2.32
C LEU A 6 -15.11 3.58 2.46
N THR A 7 -16.41 3.87 2.33
CA THR A 7 -17.46 2.87 2.06
C THR A 7 -17.27 2.25 0.68
N ASN A 8 -17.90 1.12 0.39
CA ASN A 8 -17.75 0.48 -0.92
C ASN A 8 -18.31 1.36 -2.05
N GLU A 9 -19.42 2.07 -1.82
CA GLU A 9 -19.99 3.01 -2.80
C GLU A 9 -19.02 4.16 -3.12
N GLU A 10 -18.42 4.76 -2.08
CA GLU A 10 -17.43 5.83 -2.25
C GLU A 10 -16.20 5.34 -3.02
N LYS A 11 -15.77 4.09 -2.84
CA LYS A 11 -14.69 3.51 -3.65
C LYS A 11 -15.10 3.36 -5.11
N THR A 12 -16.32 2.88 -5.38
CA THR A 12 -16.82 2.75 -6.76
C THR A 12 -16.84 4.12 -7.44
N ARG A 13 -17.44 5.11 -6.78
CA ARG A 13 -17.47 6.50 -7.27
C ARG A 13 -16.06 7.03 -7.56
N ALA A 14 -15.14 6.89 -6.60
CA ALA A 14 -13.76 7.33 -6.78
C ALA A 14 -13.04 6.63 -7.94
N LEU A 15 -13.27 5.33 -8.15
CA LEU A 15 -12.68 4.57 -9.25
C LEU A 15 -13.27 4.97 -10.61
N THR A 16 -14.57 5.27 -10.68
CA THR A 16 -15.22 5.78 -11.89
C THR A 16 -14.64 7.13 -12.29
N LEU A 17 -14.53 8.08 -11.36
CA LEU A 17 -13.93 9.40 -11.63
C LEU A 17 -12.48 9.31 -12.09
N LEU A 18 -11.69 8.41 -11.47
CA LEU A 18 -10.32 8.16 -11.92
C LEU A 18 -10.26 7.56 -13.33
N LYS A 19 -11.24 6.74 -13.72
CA LYS A 19 -11.35 6.18 -15.06
C LYS A 19 -11.72 7.26 -16.09
N GLU A 20 -12.50 8.25 -15.70
CA GLU A 20 -12.85 9.43 -16.50
C GLU A 20 -11.71 10.45 -16.62
N GLY A 21 -10.55 10.19 -16.00
CA GLY A 21 -9.37 11.06 -16.07
C GLY A 21 -9.35 12.17 -15.02
N ALA A 22 -10.26 12.17 -14.05
CA ALA A 22 -10.25 13.15 -12.97
C ALA A 22 -8.95 13.08 -12.17
N SER A 23 -8.41 14.24 -11.79
CA SER A 23 -7.21 14.31 -10.97
C SER A 23 -7.47 13.73 -9.58
N VAL A 24 -6.45 13.10 -8.98
CA VAL A 24 -6.52 12.57 -7.60
C VAL A 24 -6.91 13.64 -6.58
N ILE A 25 -6.56 14.91 -6.85
CA ILE A 25 -6.87 16.05 -5.99
C ILE A 25 -8.38 16.30 -5.99
N CYS A 26 -9.00 16.36 -7.17
CA CYS A 26 -10.44 16.59 -7.32
C CYS A 26 -11.24 15.44 -6.68
N VAL A 27 -10.87 14.19 -6.99
CA VAL A 27 -11.55 13.00 -6.44
C VAL A 27 -11.47 12.96 -4.91
N ALA A 28 -10.32 13.32 -4.33
CA ALA A 28 -10.15 13.36 -2.88
C ALA A 28 -11.03 14.43 -2.22
N ALA A 29 -11.17 15.60 -2.85
CA ALA A 29 -12.04 16.67 -2.36
C ALA A 29 -13.52 16.28 -2.44
N GLU A 30 -13.95 15.70 -3.56
CA GLU A 30 -15.32 15.26 -3.80
C GLU A 30 -15.78 14.17 -2.83
N VAL A 31 -14.93 13.16 -2.61
CA VAL A 31 -15.24 12.05 -1.68
C VAL A 31 -14.88 12.40 -0.22
N ASN A 32 -14.34 13.61 0.04
CA ASN A 32 -13.94 14.11 1.35
C ASN A 32 -13.00 13.15 2.12
N VAL A 33 -11.95 12.69 1.44
CA VAL A 33 -10.91 11.81 1.98
C VAL A 33 -9.52 12.35 1.70
N LYS A 34 -8.52 11.84 2.42
CA LYS A 34 -7.12 12.21 2.18
C LYS A 34 -6.67 11.71 0.80
N ARG A 35 -5.85 12.49 0.09
CA ARG A 35 -5.24 12.10 -1.20
C ARG A 35 -4.56 10.73 -1.14
N THR A 36 -3.89 10.44 -0.02
CA THR A 36 -3.24 9.14 0.23
C THR A 36 -4.21 7.95 0.17
N ALA A 37 -5.47 8.12 0.57
CA ALA A 37 -6.48 7.07 0.48
C ALA A 37 -6.82 6.75 -0.98
N ILE A 38 -6.91 7.76 -1.84
CA ILE A 38 -7.16 7.60 -3.28
C ILE A 38 -5.96 6.95 -3.98
N TYR A 39 -4.72 7.34 -3.66
CA TYR A 39 -3.52 6.67 -4.17
C TYR A 39 -3.48 5.18 -3.80
N ASN A 40 -3.76 4.87 -2.53
CA ASN A 40 -3.81 3.49 -2.05
C ASN A 40 -4.94 2.69 -2.73
N LEU A 41 -6.10 3.31 -2.95
CA LEU A 41 -7.22 2.71 -3.67
C LEU A 41 -6.84 2.40 -5.12
N LYS A 42 -6.27 3.37 -5.84
CA LYS A 42 -5.78 3.20 -7.22
C LYS A 42 -4.77 2.06 -7.32
N LYS A 43 -3.78 2.03 -6.40
CA LYS A 43 -2.77 0.97 -6.35
C LYS A 43 -3.37 -0.41 -6.07
N ALA A 44 -4.37 -0.49 -5.18
CA ALA A 44 -5.05 -1.75 -4.86
C ALA A 44 -5.99 -2.24 -5.97
N ALA A 45 -6.51 -1.33 -6.80
CA ALA A 45 -7.37 -1.65 -7.94
C ALA A 45 -6.59 -2.05 -9.20
N ALA A 46 -5.33 -1.59 -9.35
CA ALA A 46 -4.49 -1.88 -10.51
C ALA A 46 -4.38 -3.37 -10.91
N PRO A 47 -4.26 -4.34 -9.99
CA PRO A 47 -4.19 -5.76 -10.36
C PRO A 47 -5.56 -6.43 -10.56
N LEU A 48 -6.67 -5.70 -10.37
CA LEU A 48 -8.02 -6.25 -10.45
C LEU A 48 -8.66 -5.96 -11.81
N PRO A 49 -9.62 -6.78 -12.26
CA PRO A 49 -10.34 -6.50 -13.49
C PRO A 49 -11.09 -5.15 -13.40
N PRO A 50 -11.23 -4.43 -14.52
CA PRO A 50 -11.91 -3.14 -14.55
C PRO A 50 -13.30 -3.20 -13.91
N GLY A 51 -13.66 -2.20 -13.11
CA GLY A 51 -14.95 -2.15 -12.40
C GLY A 51 -14.99 -2.94 -11.09
N THR A 52 -13.92 -3.66 -10.73
CA THR A 52 -13.86 -4.37 -9.45
C THR A 52 -13.41 -3.45 -8.32
N VAL A 53 -14.16 -3.42 -7.23
CA VAL A 53 -13.79 -2.66 -6.02
C VAL A 53 -12.82 -3.50 -5.17
N PRO A 54 -11.65 -2.96 -4.79
CA PRO A 54 -10.71 -3.70 -3.96
C PRO A 54 -11.31 -4.17 -2.63
N PRO A 55 -11.23 -5.47 -2.33
CA PRO A 55 -11.72 -6.01 -1.06
C PRO A 55 -10.88 -5.48 0.09
N ARG A 56 -11.50 -5.42 1.28
CA ARG A 56 -10.76 -5.04 2.49
C ARG A 56 -9.84 -6.20 2.87
N LYS A 57 -8.57 -5.88 3.17
CA LYS A 57 -7.65 -6.88 3.72
C LYS A 57 -8.25 -7.45 5.02
N PRO A 58 -8.31 -8.78 5.18
CA PRO A 58 -8.70 -9.37 6.45
C PRO A 58 -7.72 -8.92 7.53
N GLY A 59 -8.25 -8.66 8.73
CA GLY A 59 -7.41 -8.33 9.87
C GLY A 59 -6.55 -9.54 10.22
N SER A 60 -5.23 -9.39 10.15
CA SER A 60 -4.33 -10.36 10.76
C SER A 60 -4.27 -10.05 12.25
N GLY A 61 -5.09 -10.74 13.04
CA GLY A 61 -5.04 -10.62 14.50
C GLY A 61 -3.67 -11.04 15.03
N ALA A 62 -3.30 -10.54 16.21
CA ALA A 62 -2.08 -10.99 16.86
C ALA A 62 -2.14 -12.53 17.08
N PRO A 63 -1.02 -13.25 16.89
CA PRO A 63 -0.99 -14.69 17.14
C PRO A 63 -1.42 -15.00 18.57
N ARG A 64 -2.24 -16.05 18.73
CA ARG A 64 -2.64 -16.54 20.06
C ARG A 64 -1.40 -16.89 20.89
N LYS A 65 -1.43 -16.55 22.18
CA LYS A 65 -0.37 -16.91 23.13
C LYS A 65 -0.44 -18.37 23.54
N THR A 66 -1.62 -18.96 23.47
CA THR A 66 -1.89 -20.36 23.81
C THR A 66 -2.17 -21.16 22.55
N SER A 67 -1.89 -22.46 22.62
CA SER A 67 -2.26 -23.42 21.58
C SER A 67 -3.62 -24.05 21.90
N PRO A 68 -4.35 -24.62 20.92
CA PRO A 68 -5.59 -25.36 21.19
C PRO A 68 -5.42 -26.46 22.26
N ARG A 69 -4.24 -27.12 22.29
CA ARG A 69 -3.91 -28.10 23.32
C ARG A 69 -3.83 -27.48 24.71
N THR A 70 -3.15 -26.34 24.83
CA THR A 70 -3.05 -25.60 26.10
C THR A 70 -4.43 -25.15 26.57
N ASP A 71 -5.27 -24.67 25.64
CA ASP A 71 -6.66 -24.26 25.93
C ASP A 71 -7.50 -25.44 26.43
N ASN A 72 -7.31 -26.65 25.87
CA ASN A 72 -8.00 -27.86 26.33
C ASN A 72 -7.57 -28.27 27.74
N ILE A 73 -6.26 -28.20 28.04
CA ILE A 73 -5.74 -28.52 29.38
C ILE A 73 -6.29 -27.52 30.39
N MET A 74 -6.22 -26.21 30.09
CA MET A 74 -6.78 -25.18 30.98
C MET A 74 -8.27 -25.39 31.22
N ARG A 75 -9.05 -25.71 30.17
CA ARG A 75 -10.47 -26.03 30.31
C ARG A 75 -10.72 -27.23 31.22
N ARG A 76 -9.93 -28.30 31.07
CA ARG A 76 -10.05 -29.50 31.92
C ARG A 76 -9.76 -29.20 33.39
N GLU A 77 -8.72 -28.43 33.67
CA GLU A 77 -8.38 -28.05 35.05
C GLU A 77 -9.49 -27.21 35.71
N VAL A 78 -10.08 -26.27 34.98
CA VAL A 78 -11.20 -25.45 35.49
C VAL A 78 -12.45 -26.29 35.72
N LEU A 79 -12.70 -27.30 34.88
CA LEU A 79 -13.82 -28.21 35.09
C LEU A 79 -13.62 -29.13 36.31
N ASN A 80 -12.39 -29.54 36.58
CA ASN A 80 -12.06 -30.39 37.73
C ASN A 80 -12.11 -29.60 39.05
N ASP A 81 -11.67 -28.34 39.04
CA ASP A 81 -11.66 -27.46 40.20
C ASP A 81 -12.14 -26.05 39.79
N PRO A 82 -13.45 -25.77 39.91
CA PRO A 82 -14.01 -24.47 39.53
C PRO A 82 -13.53 -23.30 40.38
N ALA A 83 -12.96 -23.56 41.57
CA ALA A 83 -12.45 -22.52 42.47
C ALA A 83 -11.00 -22.14 42.17
N ILE A 84 -10.33 -22.83 41.24
CA ILE A 84 -8.93 -22.60 40.91
C ILE A 84 -8.68 -21.15 40.49
N THR A 85 -7.67 -20.52 41.09
CA THR A 85 -7.29 -19.16 40.71
C THR A 85 -6.50 -19.16 39.39
N ALA A 86 -6.57 -18.05 38.65
CA ALA A 86 -5.82 -17.92 37.39
C ALA A 86 -4.29 -18.07 37.56
N SER A 87 -3.75 -17.66 38.72
CA SER A 87 -2.33 -17.78 39.03
C SER A 87 -1.92 -19.24 39.25
N GLU A 88 -2.73 -20.02 39.94
CA GLU A 88 -2.55 -21.46 40.15
C GLU A 88 -2.72 -22.24 38.84
N LEU A 89 -3.74 -21.91 38.05
CA LEU A 89 -3.96 -22.51 36.74
C LEU A 89 -2.77 -22.27 35.81
N LYS A 90 -2.21 -21.06 35.81
CA LYS A 90 -0.99 -20.73 35.06
C LYS A 90 0.22 -21.53 35.55
N LYS A 91 0.39 -21.72 36.86
CA LYS A 91 1.46 -22.56 37.42
C LYS A 91 1.33 -24.01 36.95
N LYS A 92 0.13 -24.59 37.07
CA LYS A 92 -0.16 -25.97 36.63
C LYS A 92 0.06 -26.19 35.13
N THR A 93 -0.28 -25.20 34.31
CA THR A 93 -0.20 -25.31 32.84
C THR A 93 1.08 -24.72 32.24
N SER A 94 2.01 -24.22 33.07
CA SER A 94 3.21 -23.48 32.66
C SER A 94 4.16 -24.27 31.75
N SER A 95 4.19 -25.60 31.85
CA SER A 95 4.97 -26.49 30.98
C SER A 95 4.39 -26.59 29.56
N PHE A 96 3.08 -26.35 29.39
CA PHE A 96 2.36 -26.49 28.12
C PHE A 96 2.14 -25.17 27.39
N VAL A 97 2.37 -24.04 28.06
CA VAL A 97 2.44 -22.75 27.39
C VAL A 97 3.74 -22.73 26.62
N ARG A 98 3.68 -22.60 25.28
CA ARG A 98 4.88 -22.44 24.45
C ARG A 98 5.66 -21.24 24.99
N LYS A 99 6.76 -21.50 25.71
CA LYS A 99 7.81 -20.50 25.90
C LYS A 99 8.23 -20.17 24.47
N ARG A 100 8.10 -18.90 24.07
CA ARG A 100 8.75 -18.45 22.84
C ARG A 100 10.24 -18.68 23.07
N LEU A 101 10.75 -19.84 22.66
CA LEU A 101 12.16 -19.96 22.39
C LEU A 101 12.40 -18.90 21.33
N CYS A 102 13.14 -17.86 21.70
CA CYS A 102 13.74 -16.96 20.73
C CYS A 102 14.47 -17.87 19.74
N SER A 103 13.91 -18.02 18.54
CA SER A 103 14.58 -18.66 17.43
C SER A 103 15.75 -17.75 17.06
N HIS A 104 16.88 -17.97 17.72
CA HIS A 104 18.15 -17.78 17.08
C HIS A 104 18.40 -19.04 16.22
N HIS A 105 19.23 -18.89 15.19
CA HIS A 105 19.65 -19.95 14.25
C HIS A 105 18.59 -20.39 13.23
N SER A 106 18.30 -19.50 12.25
CA SER A 106 18.13 -19.99 10.88
C SER A 106 19.53 -20.30 10.31
N THR A 107 20.09 -21.47 10.62
CA THR A 107 21.14 -22.05 9.76
C THR A 107 20.42 -22.57 8.52
N SER A 108 20.38 -21.72 7.50
CA SER A 108 19.97 -22.12 6.15
C SER A 108 20.89 -23.24 5.67
N PRO A 109 20.39 -24.33 5.07
CA PRO A 109 21.23 -25.29 4.37
C PRO A 109 22.01 -24.57 3.26
N ALA A 110 23.25 -25.00 3.05
CA ALA A 110 24.29 -24.37 2.24
C ALA A 110 24.05 -24.31 0.72
N ASN A 111 22.80 -24.40 0.24
CA ASN A 111 22.44 -24.44 -1.18
C ASN A 111 21.35 -23.41 -1.55
N SER A 112 21.46 -22.19 -1.05
CA SER A 112 20.70 -21.05 -1.58
C SER A 112 21.64 -20.15 -2.40
N PRO A 113 21.27 -19.72 -3.63
CA PRO A 113 22.07 -18.75 -4.37
C PRO A 113 22.22 -17.48 -3.52
N LYS A 114 23.48 -17.09 -3.29
CA LYS A 114 23.83 -15.90 -2.51
C LYS A 114 23.24 -14.69 -3.24
N ILE A 115 22.20 -14.07 -2.68
CA ILE A 115 21.78 -12.74 -3.10
C ILE A 115 22.84 -11.77 -2.58
N THR A 116 23.87 -11.57 -3.38
CA THR A 116 24.85 -10.51 -3.18
C THR A 116 24.10 -9.19 -3.28
N LYS A 117 24.06 -8.42 -2.18
CA LYS A 117 23.58 -7.05 -2.23
C LYS A 117 24.44 -6.31 -3.26
N PRO A 118 23.86 -5.65 -4.29
CA PRO A 118 24.67 -4.83 -5.16
C PRO A 118 25.34 -3.72 -4.33
N PRO A 119 26.56 -3.30 -4.67
CA PRO A 119 27.22 -2.21 -3.98
C PRO A 119 26.33 -0.96 -4.05
N ARG A 120 26.30 -0.23 -2.93
CA ARG A 120 25.63 1.06 -2.79
C ARG A 120 26.11 1.99 -3.90
N ARG A 121 25.28 2.22 -4.92
CA ARG A 121 25.51 3.28 -5.90
C ARG A 121 25.52 4.61 -5.14
N GLN A 122 26.72 5.16 -4.96
CA GLN A 122 26.86 6.60 -4.81
C GLN A 122 26.75 7.14 -6.23
N GLU A 123 25.56 7.56 -6.64
CA GLU A 123 25.45 8.32 -7.87
C GLU A 123 26.00 9.72 -7.57
N ALA A 124 27.15 10.02 -8.15
CA ALA A 124 27.63 11.39 -8.24
C ALA A 124 26.58 12.16 -9.04
N PHE A 125 26.00 13.17 -8.40
CA PHE A 125 25.09 14.12 -9.03
C PHE A 125 25.88 14.86 -10.12
N THR A 126 25.77 14.42 -11.37
CA THR A 126 26.21 15.19 -12.52
C THR A 126 24.99 15.87 -13.12
N ASP A 127 24.93 17.18 -12.88
CA ASP A 127 23.97 18.13 -13.44
C ASP A 127 24.22 18.27 -14.95
N ARG A 128 23.63 17.39 -15.78
CA ARG A 128 23.82 17.50 -17.24
C ARG A 128 22.76 16.85 -18.15
N SER A 129 21.51 16.74 -17.71
CA SER A 129 20.44 16.15 -18.54
C SER A 129 19.26 17.08 -18.83
N TYR A 130 19.45 18.40 -18.80
CA TYR A 130 18.39 19.40 -19.06
C TYR A 130 18.59 20.18 -20.35
N GLU A 131 19.07 19.59 -21.44
CA GLU A 131 19.19 20.31 -22.73
C GLU A 131 18.88 19.46 -23.99
N GLU A 132 18.54 18.17 -23.89
CA GLU A 132 18.41 17.33 -25.10
C GLU A 132 16.98 16.99 -25.55
N GLU A 133 15.94 17.28 -24.75
CA GLU A 133 14.55 17.02 -25.16
C GLU A 133 13.81 18.23 -25.77
N THR A 134 14.43 19.41 -25.84
CA THR A 134 13.86 20.59 -26.54
C THR A 134 14.31 20.71 -28.00
N ALA A 135 15.33 19.96 -28.41
CA ALA A 135 15.87 20.04 -29.78
C ALA A 135 15.05 19.24 -30.82
N PHE A 136 14.24 18.26 -30.41
CA PHE A 136 13.44 17.47 -31.34
C PHE A 136 12.08 18.10 -31.71
N VAL A 137 11.59 19.07 -30.94
CA VAL A 137 10.24 19.65 -31.11
C VAL A 137 10.23 20.94 -31.94
N LEU A 138 11.39 21.45 -32.38
CA LEU A 138 11.48 22.71 -33.13
C LEU A 138 11.92 22.58 -34.61
N GLN A 139 11.93 21.38 -35.19
CA GLN A 139 12.43 21.19 -36.56
C GLN A 139 11.36 21.01 -37.65
N GLU A 140 10.08 21.24 -37.36
CA GLU A 140 9.04 21.19 -38.40
C GLU A 140 7.91 22.20 -38.16
N ILE A 141 8.25 23.49 -38.21
CA ILE A 141 7.29 24.51 -38.66
C ILE A 141 7.91 25.21 -39.87
N PRO A 142 7.53 24.87 -41.11
CA PRO A 142 7.88 25.72 -42.23
C PRO A 142 7.22 27.09 -42.06
N ALA A 143 8.08 28.11 -42.00
CA ALA A 143 7.72 29.50 -41.92
C ALA A 143 6.85 29.92 -43.12
N LEU A 144 5.59 30.27 -42.88
CA LEU A 144 4.84 31.14 -43.78
C LEU A 144 4.79 32.54 -43.18
N ASN A 145 5.70 33.36 -43.70
CA ASN A 145 5.63 34.82 -43.69
C ASN A 145 4.22 35.28 -44.11
N THR A 146 3.52 35.97 -43.22
CA THR A 146 2.47 36.91 -43.61
C THR A 146 2.82 38.27 -42.99
N ARG A 147 3.65 39.01 -43.72
CA ARG A 147 3.71 40.47 -43.61
C ARG A 147 2.65 41.05 -44.56
N ALA A 148 2.11 42.21 -44.16
CA ALA A 148 1.19 43.09 -44.88
C ALA A 148 -0.30 42.73 -44.77
N VAL A 149 -0.94 43.24 -43.71
CA VAL A 149 -2.31 43.75 -43.80
C VAL A 149 -2.15 45.25 -44.02
N GLU A 150 -2.40 45.69 -45.24
CA GLU A 150 -2.45 47.10 -45.60
C GLU A 150 -3.70 47.76 -45.02
N GLU A 151 -3.51 49.04 -44.72
CA GLU A 151 -4.53 50.04 -44.44
C GLU A 151 -5.58 50.05 -45.56
N GLY A 152 -6.85 50.12 -45.19
CA GLY A 152 -7.96 50.24 -46.11
C GLY A 152 -9.11 51.00 -45.45
N ASP A 153 -9.18 52.29 -45.78
CA ASP A 153 -10.16 53.28 -45.36
C ASP A 153 -11.61 52.81 -45.50
N VAL A 154 -12.43 53.15 -44.50
CA VAL A 154 -13.89 53.10 -44.55
C VAL A 154 -14.38 54.47 -45.02
N GLN A 155 -15.07 54.48 -46.16
CA GLN A 155 -15.86 55.61 -46.66
C GLN A 155 -17.15 55.80 -45.87
#